data_AF-A0AAD4BI60-F1
#
_entry.id   AF-A0AAD4BI60-F1
#
_cell.length_a   1.000
_cell.length_b   1.000
_cell.length_c   1.000
_cell.angle_alpha   90.00
_cell.angle_beta   90.00
_cell.angle_gamma   90.00
#
_symmetry.space_group_name_H-M   'P 1'
#
loop_
_entity.id
_entity.type
_entity.pdbx_description
1 polymer ?
#
loop_
_entity_poly.entity_id
_entity_poly.type
_entity_poly.pdbx_seq_one_letter_code
_entity_poly.pdbx_strand_id
1 'polypeptide(L)'
;MDTYSFFHRSNLYYPFASHDDWQVANYLLQSGLSMAKIDEYLKLNLVRFFFSDRTFATHSRIIASGCAELLLPGPRWNYRIVPTSHPTKNPVILYYCDALDCIESLFNHPYYAPHMDYTPFRLFTTAERIV
;
A
#
# COMPACT_ATOMS: atom_id res chain seq x y z
N MET A 1 -4.13 16.03 -6.79
CA MET A 1 -5.23 16.01 -5.81
C MET A 1 -6.04 14.77 -6.10
N ASP A 2 -5.98 13.80 -5.21
CA ASP A 2 -6.57 12.49 -5.42
C ASP A 2 -8.08 12.59 -5.28
N THR A 3 -8.78 12.27 -6.37
CA THR A 3 -10.23 12.39 -6.54
C THR A 3 -11.03 11.62 -5.47
N TYR A 4 -10.38 10.71 -4.74
CA TYR A 4 -10.98 9.81 -3.76
C TYR A 4 -10.63 10.13 -2.30
N SER A 5 -9.82 11.16 -2.04
CA SER A 5 -9.41 11.59 -0.69
C SER A 5 -10.58 11.87 0.27
N PHE A 6 -11.74 12.25 -0.26
CA PHE A 6 -12.98 12.43 0.53
C PHE A 6 -13.51 11.12 1.13
N PHE A 7 -13.42 10.01 0.40
CA PHE A 7 -13.98 8.72 0.85
C PHE A 7 -13.16 8.07 1.97
N HIS A 8 -11.85 8.35 2.02
CA HIS A 8 -10.98 7.90 3.12
C HIS A 8 -11.37 8.48 4.49
N ARG A 9 -12.07 9.63 4.52
CA ARG A 9 -12.55 10.24 5.77
C ARG A 9 -13.68 9.44 6.41
N SER A 10 -14.53 8.79 5.61
CA SER A 10 -15.64 7.97 6.09
C SER A 10 -15.30 6.49 6.15
N ASN A 11 -14.35 6.04 5.33
CA ASN A 11 -13.88 4.67 5.29
C ASN A 11 -12.39 4.62 4.97
N LEU A 12 -11.57 4.37 6.00
CA LEU A 12 -10.12 4.23 5.89
C LEU A 12 -9.70 3.18 4.86
N TYR A 13 -10.52 2.15 4.67
CA TYR A 13 -10.27 1.04 3.77
C TYR A 13 -10.85 1.27 2.36
N TYR A 14 -11.33 2.47 2.02
CA TYR A 14 -11.71 2.76 0.64
C TYR A 14 -10.55 2.42 -0.32
N PRO A 15 -10.77 1.73 -1.46
CA PRO A 15 -12.05 1.50 -2.15
C PRO A 15 -12.87 0.28 -1.66
N PHE A 16 -12.40 -0.44 -0.64
CA PHE A 16 -13.12 -1.57 -0.05
C PHE A 16 -14.33 -1.09 0.73
N ALA A 17 -15.37 -1.93 0.84
CA ALA A 17 -16.59 -1.56 1.56
C ALA A 17 -16.35 -1.45 3.08
N SER A 18 -15.43 -2.23 3.63
CA SER A 18 -15.10 -2.27 5.05
C SER A 18 -13.70 -2.87 5.29
N HIS A 19 -13.26 -2.87 6.55
CA HIS A 19 -12.07 -3.60 6.97
C HIS A 19 -12.15 -5.10 6.64
N ASP A 20 -13.30 -5.74 6.91
CA ASP A 20 -13.48 -7.18 6.69
C ASP A 20 -13.40 -7.52 5.20
N ASP A 21 -13.94 -6.64 4.35
CA ASP A 21 -13.85 -6.71 2.89
C ASP A 21 -12.39 -6.61 2.41
N TRP A 22 -11.63 -5.66 2.97
CA TRP A 22 -10.19 -5.52 2.72
C TRP A 22 -9.39 -6.74 3.19
N GLN A 23 -9.69 -7.28 4.37
CA GLN A 23 -8.94 -8.39 4.95
C GLN A 23 -9.05 -9.66 4.09
N VAL A 24 -10.25 -9.99 3.59
CA VAL A 24 -10.44 -11.15 2.71
C VAL A 24 -9.72 -10.96 1.38
N ALA A 25 -9.79 -9.77 0.80
CA ALA A 25 -9.07 -9.49 -0.43
C ALA A 25 -7.53 -9.54 -0.25
N ASN A 26 -7.01 -8.97 0.84
CA ASN A 26 -5.58 -9.02 1.15
C ASN A 26 -5.11 -10.46 1.35
N TYR A 27 -5.89 -11.30 2.03
CA TYR A 27 -5.59 -12.72 2.18
C TYR A 27 -5.56 -13.44 0.82
N LEU A 28 -6.55 -13.22 -0.05
CA LEU A 28 -6.60 -13.84 -1.38
C LEU A 28 -5.40 -13.41 -2.25
N LEU A 29 -4.99 -12.14 -2.20
CA LEU A 29 -3.81 -11.65 -2.92
C LEU A 29 -2.50 -12.29 -2.43
N GLN A 30 -2.36 -12.51 -1.12
CA GLN A 30 -1.16 -13.08 -0.53
C GLN A 30 -1.12 -14.62 -0.58
N SER A 31 -2.26 -15.27 -0.85
CA SER A 31 -2.39 -16.73 -0.83
C SER A 31 -1.68 -17.47 -1.97
N GLY A 32 -1.17 -16.75 -2.98
CA GLY A 32 -0.54 -17.35 -4.17
C GLY A 32 -1.53 -18.04 -5.12
N LEU A 33 -2.84 -17.87 -4.90
CA LEU A 33 -3.87 -18.38 -5.80
C LEU A 33 -3.80 -17.69 -7.17
N SER A 34 -4.01 -18.45 -8.23
CA SER A 34 -4.17 -17.86 -9.56
C SER A 34 -5.45 -17.04 -9.64
N MET A 35 -5.46 -16.03 -10.51
CA MET A 35 -6.63 -15.19 -10.77
C MET A 35 -7.91 -16.00 -11.09
N ALA A 36 -7.75 -17.12 -11.81
CA ALA A 36 -8.87 -18.00 -12.13
C ALA A 36 -9.45 -18.70 -10.88
N LYS A 37 -8.60 -19.08 -9.92
CA LYS A 37 -9.03 -19.70 -8.66
C LYS A 37 -9.67 -18.70 -7.70
N ILE A 38 -9.17 -17.47 -7.69
CA ILE A 38 -9.79 -16.37 -6.97
C ILE A 38 -11.19 -16.10 -7.54
N ASP A 39 -11.34 -16.01 -8.85
CA ASP A 39 -12.65 -15.82 -9.50
C ASP A 39 -13.63 -16.98 -9.23
N GLU A 40 -13.14 -18.23 -9.22
CA GLU A 40 -13.93 -19.40 -8.83
C GLU A 40 -14.42 -19.32 -7.38
N TYR A 41 -13.55 -18.91 -6.45
CA TYR A 41 -13.89 -18.68 -5.04
C TYR A 41 -14.98 -17.60 -4.88
N LEU A 42 -14.84 -16.48 -5.60
CA LEU A 42 -15.78 -15.36 -5.55
C LEU A 42 -17.17 -15.71 -6.10
N LYS A 43 -17.27 -16.76 -6.93
CA LYS A 43 -18.54 -17.26 -7.49
C LYS A 43 -19.30 -18.18 -6.54
N LEU A 44 -18.70 -18.62 -5.43
CA LEU A 44 -19.36 -19.51 -4.47
C LEU A 44 -20.59 -18.84 -3.86
N ASN A 45 -21.69 -19.60 -3.74
CA ASN A 45 -22.98 -19.08 -3.27
C ASN A 45 -22.91 -18.45 -1.88
N LEU A 46 -22.12 -19.03 -0.98
CA LEU A 46 -21.92 -18.52 0.37
C LEU A 46 -21.20 -17.16 0.33
N VAL A 47 -20.12 -17.06 -0.44
CA VAL A 47 -19.37 -15.81 -0.63
C VAL A 47 -20.30 -14.76 -1.24
N ARG A 48 -21.04 -15.10 -2.29
CA ARG A 48 -21.99 -14.18 -2.92
C ARG A 48 -23.15 -13.74 -2.00
N PHE A 49 -23.53 -14.56 -1.02
CA PHE A 49 -24.54 -14.21 -0.02
C PHE A 49 -24.00 -13.22 1.02
N PHE A 50 -22.79 -13.45 1.54
CA PHE A 50 -22.16 -12.55 2.52
C PHE A 50 -21.65 -11.24 1.90
N PHE A 51 -21.17 -11.30 0.66
CA PHE A 51 -20.69 -10.15 -0.11
C PHE A 51 -21.74 -9.67 -1.12
N SER A 52 -23.02 -9.72 -0.72
CA SER A 52 -24.19 -9.44 -1.58
C SER A 52 -24.26 -7.98 -2.05
N ASP A 53 -23.49 -7.08 -1.44
CA ASP A 53 -23.17 -5.78 -2.02
C ASP A 53 -22.19 -5.97 -3.18
N ARG A 54 -22.63 -5.57 -4.39
CA ARG A 54 -21.90 -5.67 -5.68
C ARG A 54 -20.48 -5.08 -5.68
N THR A 55 -20.08 -4.46 -4.58
CA THR A 55 -18.77 -3.92 -4.27
C THR A 55 -17.72 -5.04 -4.35
N PHE A 56 -17.81 -6.13 -3.59
CA PHE A 56 -16.70 -7.09 -3.49
C PHE A 56 -16.33 -7.76 -4.83
N ALA A 57 -17.27 -8.27 -5.62
CA ALA A 57 -16.97 -8.99 -6.86
C ALA A 57 -16.39 -8.07 -7.96
N THR A 58 -16.78 -6.79 -7.96
CA THR A 58 -16.25 -5.79 -8.90
C THR A 58 -14.92 -5.24 -8.40
N HIS A 59 -14.79 -5.03 -7.09
CA HIS A 59 -13.58 -4.51 -6.45
C HIS A 59 -12.49 -5.57 -6.42
N SER A 60 -12.74 -6.80 -6.00
CA SER A 60 -11.75 -7.90 -6.07
C SER A 60 -11.22 -8.12 -7.49
N ARG A 61 -12.04 -7.95 -8.54
CA ARG A 61 -11.57 -7.91 -9.94
C ARG A 61 -10.70 -6.69 -10.25
N ILE A 62 -11.07 -5.50 -9.78
CA ILE A 62 -10.30 -4.25 -9.95
C ILE A 62 -9.02 -4.24 -9.10
N ILE A 63 -9.01 -4.90 -7.96
CA ILE A 63 -7.88 -5.07 -7.04
C ILE A 63 -6.95 -6.12 -7.61
N ALA A 64 -7.48 -7.25 -8.06
CA ALA A 64 -6.65 -8.29 -8.60
C ALA A 64 -6.17 -7.98 -10.04
N SER A 65 -6.90 -7.19 -10.83
CA SER A 65 -6.43 -6.68 -12.14
C SER A 65 -5.72 -5.32 -12.07
N GLY A 66 -5.89 -4.57 -10.98
CA GLY A 66 -5.52 -3.15 -10.89
C GLY A 66 -4.84 -2.76 -9.58
N CYS A 67 -4.47 -3.67 -8.68
CA CYS A 67 -3.50 -3.36 -7.61
C CYS A 67 -2.10 -3.01 -8.14
N ALA A 68 -1.85 -3.17 -9.44
CA ALA A 68 -0.69 -2.52 -10.09
C ALA A 68 -0.92 -1.01 -10.34
N GLU A 69 -2.16 -0.53 -10.42
CA GLU A 69 -2.51 0.81 -10.91
C GLU A 69 -3.34 1.68 -9.93
N LEU A 70 -4.03 1.07 -8.95
CA LEU A 70 -4.94 1.73 -7.98
C LEU A 70 -4.37 1.79 -6.56
N LEU A 71 -3.27 1.10 -6.28
CA LEU A 71 -2.40 1.55 -5.20
C LEU A 71 -1.94 2.95 -5.61
N LEU A 72 -2.16 3.95 -4.74
CA LEU A 72 -1.71 5.32 -4.96
C LEU A 72 -0.36 5.27 -5.68
N PRO A 73 -0.20 5.93 -6.84
CA PRO A 73 1.01 5.83 -7.62
C PRO A 73 2.17 6.05 -6.65
N GLY A 74 3.01 5.02 -6.50
CA GLY A 74 4.09 5.05 -5.52
C GLY A 74 4.93 6.32 -5.72
N PRO A 75 5.65 6.75 -4.68
CA PRO A 75 6.37 8.01 -4.71
C PRO A 75 7.23 8.09 -5.98
N ARG A 76 7.10 9.20 -6.71
CA ARG A 76 7.70 9.32 -8.04
C ARG A 76 9.21 9.25 -7.92
N TRP A 77 9.82 8.38 -8.72
CA TRP A 77 11.26 8.34 -8.86
C TRP A 77 11.74 9.58 -9.61
N ASN A 78 12.56 10.36 -8.93
CA ASN A 78 13.30 11.48 -9.47
C ASN A 78 14.76 11.11 -9.65
N TYR A 79 15.47 11.89 -10.46
CA TYR A 79 16.91 11.77 -10.59
C TYR A 79 17.55 13.14 -10.61
N ARG A 80 18.78 13.23 -10.08
CA ARG A 80 19.63 14.41 -10.24
C ARG A 80 21.05 14.01 -10.53
N ILE A 81 21.74 14.83 -11.31
CA ILE A 81 23.17 14.67 -11.54
C ILE A 81 23.91 15.27 -10.35
N VAL A 82 24.80 14.50 -9.74
CA VAL A 82 25.62 14.93 -8.60
C VAL A 82 26.92 15.52 -9.14
N PRO A 83 27.29 16.75 -8.74
CA PRO A 83 28.58 17.31 -9.13
C PRO A 83 29.71 16.53 -8.46
N THR A 84 30.67 16.09 -9.26
CA THR A 84 31.87 15.40 -8.77
C THR A 84 33.05 16.36 -8.80
N SER A 85 33.87 16.37 -7.75
CA SER A 85 35.09 17.20 -7.69
C SER A 85 36.14 16.80 -8.75
N HIS A 86 36.04 15.57 -9.27
CA HIS A 86 36.92 15.03 -10.29
C HIS A 86 36.13 14.71 -11.56
N PRO A 87 36.72 14.89 -12.76
CA PRO A 87 36.05 14.59 -14.01
C PRO A 87 35.80 13.09 -14.15
N THR A 88 34.53 12.70 -14.24
CA THR A 88 34.11 11.34 -14.52
C THR A 88 33.73 11.20 -15.99
N LYS A 89 33.99 10.03 -16.60
CA LYS A 89 33.61 9.76 -18.00
C LYS A 89 32.09 9.80 -18.21
N ASN A 90 31.33 9.43 -17.18
CA ASN A 90 29.86 9.46 -17.16
C ASN A 90 29.37 10.28 -15.96
N PRO A 91 28.25 10.98 -16.08
CA PRO A 91 27.65 11.71 -14.96
C PRO A 91 27.20 10.76 -13.86
N VAL A 92 27.41 11.13 -12.60
CA VAL A 92 26.87 10.40 -11.45
C VAL A 92 25.41 10.77 -11.28
N ILE A 93 24.52 9.80 -11.46
CA ILE A 93 23.07 9.98 -11.34
C ILE A 93 22.62 9.46 -9.97
N LEU A 94 22.04 10.35 -9.16
CA LEU A 94 21.37 9.99 -7.92
C LEU A 94 19.87 9.87 -8.19
N TYR A 95 19.35 8.65 -8.05
CA TYR A 95 17.92 8.39 -8.03
C TYR A 95 17.38 8.57 -6.62
N TYR A 96 16.27 9.27 -6.47
CA TYR A 96 15.64 9.51 -5.17
C TYR A 96 14.13 9.70 -5.34
N CYS A 97 13.38 9.47 -4.28
CA CYS A 97 11.97 9.84 -4.19
C CYS A 97 11.83 11.03 -3.24
N ASP A 98 10.83 11.89 -3.45
CA ASP A 98 10.53 12.95 -2.50
C ASP A 98 10.10 12.32 -1.15
N ALA A 99 10.68 12.79 -0.05
CA ALA A 99 10.42 12.22 1.26
C ALA A 99 8.97 12.45 1.72
N LEU A 100 8.37 13.58 1.35
CA LEU A 100 6.97 13.87 1.67
C LEU A 100 6.04 12.97 0.88
N ASP A 101 6.31 12.75 -0.41
CA ASP A 101 5.53 11.81 -1.24
C ASP A 101 5.63 10.38 -0.69
N CYS A 102 6.81 9.97 -0.22
CA CYS A 102 7.02 8.67 0.41
C CYS A 102 6.20 8.53 1.70
N ILE A 103 6.23 9.56 2.55
CA ILE A 103 5.47 9.57 3.82
C ILE A 103 3.97 9.53 3.52
N GLU A 104 3.48 10.39 2.62
CA GLU A 104 2.07 10.43 2.24
C GLU A 104 1.61 9.08 1.65
N SER A 105 2.41 8.49 0.76
CA SER A 105 2.13 7.16 0.21
C SER A 105 2.09 6.08 1.29
N LEU A 106 3.06 6.08 2.22
CA LEU A 106 3.13 5.10 3.31
C LEU A 106 1.91 5.21 4.23
N PHE A 107 1.54 6.43 4.63
CA PHE A 107 0.44 6.68 5.56
C PHE A 107 -0.94 6.40 4.96
N ASN A 108 -1.11 6.63 3.66
CA ASN A 108 -2.37 6.39 2.97
C ASN A 108 -2.55 4.94 2.52
N HIS A 109 -1.55 4.08 2.69
CA HIS A 109 -1.61 2.70 2.23
C HIS A 109 -2.22 1.78 3.31
N PRO A 110 -3.40 1.18 3.07
CA PRO A 110 -4.20 0.50 4.10
C PRO A 110 -3.50 -0.71 4.73
N TYR A 111 -2.59 -1.35 4.00
CA TYR A 111 -1.73 -2.43 4.52
C TYR A 111 -0.91 -2.02 5.75
N TYR A 112 -0.40 -0.79 5.81
CA TYR A 112 0.44 -0.36 6.93
C TYR A 112 -0.35 0.21 8.10
N ALA A 113 -1.64 0.52 7.91
CA ALA A 113 -2.50 1.09 8.96
C ALA A 113 -2.46 0.32 10.30
N PRO A 114 -2.52 -1.03 10.34
CA PRO A 114 -2.41 -1.78 11.60
C PRO A 114 -0.96 -1.97 12.10
N HIS A 115 0.05 -1.62 11.30
CA HIS A 115 1.47 -1.84 11.59
C HIS A 115 2.23 -0.57 11.95
N MET A 116 1.60 0.60 11.85
CA MET A 116 2.20 1.88 12.24
C MET A 116 1.87 2.19 13.71
N ASP A 117 2.90 2.36 14.52
CA ASP A 117 2.77 2.82 15.91
C ASP A 117 3.09 4.32 15.98
N TYR A 118 2.13 5.09 16.47
CA TYR A 118 2.26 6.55 16.66
C TYR A 118 2.41 6.91 18.14
N THR A 119 2.41 5.91 19.02
CA THR A 119 2.52 6.13 20.45
C THR A 119 3.97 6.54 20.76
N PRO A 120 4.20 7.71 21.36
CA PRO A 120 5.55 8.08 21.76
C PRO A 120 6.07 7.05 22.77
N PHE A 121 7.22 6.46 22.46
CA PHE A 121 7.88 5.52 23.37
C PHE A 121 9.25 6.05 23.77
N ARG A 122 9.69 5.65 24.96
CA ARG A 122 11.00 6.01 25.48
C ARG A 122 11.98 4.88 25.15
N LEU A 123 12.88 5.13 24.20
CA LEU A 123 13.97 4.21 23.92
C LEU A 123 15.05 4.37 25.01
N PHE A 124 15.20 3.37 25.87
CA PHE A 124 16.32 3.30 26.79
C PHE A 124 17.49 2.62 26.08
N THR A 125 18.57 3.34 25.85
CA THR A 125 19.85 2.72 25.51
C THR A 125 20.40 2.05 26.77
N THR A 126 20.48 0.72 26.79
CA THR A 126 21.12 -0.01 27.89
C THR A 126 22.54 0.53 28.11
N ALA A 127 22.88 0.78 29.37
CA ALA A 127 24.09 1.46 29.82
C ALA A 127 25.37 0.94 29.14
N GLU A 128 26.23 1.89 28.74
CA GLU A 128 27.66 1.65 28.53
C GLU A 128 28.18 0.77 29.68
N ARG A 129 28.89 -0.31 29.34
CA ARG A 129 29.60 -1.14 30.32
C ARG A 129 30.48 -0.22 31.16
N ILE A 130 30.10 0.00 32.41
CA ILE A 130 30.98 0.55 33.43
C ILE A 130 32.02 -0.54 33.69
N VAL A 131 33.24 -0.32 33.20
CA VAL A 131 34.45 -1.12 33.47
C VAL A 131 35.03 -0.70 34.81
#